data_AF-A0A2N9L2K1-F1
#
_entry.id   AF-A0A2N9L2K1-F1
#
_cell.length_a   1.000
_cell.length_b   1.000
_cell.length_c   1.000
_cell.angle_alpha   90.00
_cell.angle_beta   90.00
_cell.angle_gamma   90.00
#
_symmetry.space_group_name_H-M   'P 1'
#
loop_
_entity.id
_entity.type
_entity.pdbx_description
1 polymer ?
#
loop_
_entity_poly.entity_id
_entity_poly.type
_entity_poly.pdbx_seq_one_letter_code
_entity_poly.pdbx_strand_id
1 'polypeptide(L)'
;MSRNFYILAATLGFFALVSGGMTLVPSNFQPGLPANGSLWRTLALILLLAALASALVGTMSNLFEQVDRRSEETRRTARKRRRGK
;
A
#
# COMPACT_ATOMS: atom_id res chain seq x y z
N MET A 1 10.80 7.05 -3.29
CA MET A 1 10.42 6.27 -2.08
C MET A 1 9.04 5.64 -2.17
N SER A 2 8.11 6.22 -2.93
CA SER A 2 6.75 5.69 -3.14
C SER A 2 6.66 4.21 -3.55
N ARG A 3 7.61 3.72 -4.36
CA ARG A 3 7.65 2.34 -4.86
C ARG A 3 7.63 1.29 -3.76
N ASN A 4 8.37 1.50 -2.67
CA ASN A 4 8.44 0.53 -1.57
C ASN A 4 7.09 0.41 -0.85
N PHE A 5 6.39 1.54 -0.67
CA PHE A 5 5.05 1.57 -0.08
C PHE A 5 4.00 0.89 -0.95
N TYR A 6 4.12 0.98 -2.28
CA TYR A 6 3.23 0.24 -3.19
C TYR A 6 3.44 -1.27 -3.13
N ILE A 7 4.70 -1.73 -3.08
CA ILE A 7 5.01 -3.15 -2.92
C ILE A 7 4.46 -3.66 -1.59
N LEU A 8 4.65 -2.90 -0.51
CA LEU A 8 4.10 -3.23 0.80
C LEU A 8 2.56 -3.29 0.77
N ALA A 9 1.90 -2.29 0.18
CA ALA A 9 0.45 -2.25 0.04
C ALA A 9 -0.09 -3.46 -0.74
N ALA A 10 0.55 -3.81 -1.86
CA ALA A 10 0.16 -4.97 -2.66
C ALA A 10 0.33 -6.29 -1.88
N THR A 11 1.44 -6.42 -1.15
CA THR A 11 1.74 -7.62 -0.35
C THR A 11 0.75 -7.78 0.80
N LEU A 12 0.50 -6.70 1.55
CA LEU A 12 -0.49 -6.70 2.63
C LEU A 12 -1.91 -6.96 2.09
N GLY A 13 -2.26 -6.35 0.97
CA GLY A 13 -3.54 -6.58 0.30
C GLY A 13 -3.72 -8.03 -0.13
N PHE A 14 -2.69 -8.65 -0.69
CA PHE A 14 -2.71 -10.08 -1.03
C PHE A 14 -2.96 -10.95 0.22
N PHE A 15 -2.22 -10.72 1.31
CA PHE A 15 -2.46 -11.46 2.55
C PHE A 15 -3.82 -11.19 3.17
N ALA A 16 -4.35 -9.97 3.05
CA ALA A 16 -5.70 -9.64 3.48
C ALA A 16 -6.75 -10.46 2.72
N LEU A 17 -6.59 -10.61 1.40
CA LEU A 17 -7.47 -11.43 0.57
C LEU A 17 -7.37 -12.91 0.94
N VAL A 18 -6.15 -13.43 1.14
CA VAL A 18 -5.96 -14.82 1.58
C VAL A 18 -6.62 -15.06 2.94
N SER A 19 -6.40 -14.17 3.91
CA SER A 19 -7.03 -14.24 5.23
C SER A 19 -8.56 -14.13 5.14
N GLY A 20 -9.09 -13.26 4.28
CA GLY A 20 -10.51 -13.14 4.02
C GLY A 20 -11.09 -14.41 3.40
N GLY A 21 -10.36 -15.04 2.48
CA GLY A 21 -10.72 -16.33 1.88
C GLY A 21 -10.84 -17.44 2.91
N MET A 22 -9.98 -17.44 3.94
CA MET A 22 -10.05 -18.41 5.04
C MET A 22 -11.37 -18.34 5.83
N THR A 23 -12.09 -17.22 5.77
CA THR A 23 -13.41 -17.09 6.40
C THR A 23 -14.49 -17.96 5.74
N LEU A 24 -14.25 -18.42 4.51
CA LEU A 24 -15.14 -19.29 3.75
C LEU A 24 -14.84 -20.78 3.98
N VAL A 25 -13.75 -21.11 4.67
CA VAL A 25 -13.38 -22.49 4.95
C VAL A 25 -14.34 -23.08 5.99
N PRO A 26 -14.99 -24.23 5.69
CA PRO A 26 -15.90 -24.87 6.64
C PRO A 26 -15.20 -25.24 7.95
N SER A 27 -15.85 -24.93 9.07
CA SER A 27 -15.34 -25.22 10.42
C SER A 27 -15.17 -26.71 10.72
N ASN A 28 -15.76 -27.59 9.90
CA ASN A 28 -15.61 -29.04 10.02
C ASN A 28 -14.16 -29.54 9.85
N PHE A 29 -13.28 -28.75 9.22
CA PHE A 29 -11.85 -29.05 9.13
C PHE A 29 -11.07 -28.75 10.42
N GLN A 30 -11.72 -28.17 11.44
CA GLN A 30 -11.09 -27.74 12.69
C GLN A 30 -11.93 -28.20 13.91
N PRO A 31 -12.09 -29.51 14.14
CA PRO A 31 -12.84 -30.01 15.29
C PRO A 31 -12.14 -29.63 16.60
N GLY A 32 -12.88 -28.97 17.50
CA GLY A 32 -12.40 -28.60 18.85
C GLY A 32 -11.81 -27.19 18.99
N LEU A 33 -11.69 -26.41 17.91
CA LEU A 33 -11.32 -24.99 17.97
C LEU A 33 -12.57 -24.11 17.85
N PRO A 34 -12.73 -23.06 18.68
CA PRO A 34 -13.87 -22.14 18.54
C PRO A 34 -13.88 -21.59 17.12
N ALA A 35 -15.03 -21.63 16.44
CA ALA A 35 -15.17 -21.36 15.01
C ALA A 35 -14.35 -20.12 14.58
N ASN A 36 -13.18 -20.37 13.97
CA ASN A 36 -12.11 -19.39 13.75
C ASN A 36 -12.45 -18.29 12.72
N GLY A 37 -13.66 -18.27 12.17
CA GLY A 37 -14.08 -17.27 11.18
C GLY A 37 -13.93 -15.83 11.67
N SER A 38 -14.12 -15.59 12.98
CA SER A 38 -13.91 -14.25 13.58
C SER A 38 -12.44 -13.80 13.57
N LEU A 39 -11.50 -14.72 13.80
CA LEU A 39 -10.06 -14.45 13.76
C LEU A 39 -9.61 -14.09 12.35
N TRP A 40 -9.97 -14.91 11.36
CA TRP A 40 -9.64 -14.68 9.96
C TRP A 40 -10.21 -13.36 9.41
N ARG A 41 -11.41 -12.98 9.86
CA ARG A 41 -12.02 -11.68 9.54
C ARG A 41 -11.23 -10.52 10.14
N THR A 42 -10.93 -10.60 11.44
CA THR A 42 -10.18 -9.53 12.13
C THR A 42 -8.80 -9.35 11.50
N LEU A 43 -8.10 -10.44 11.21
CA LEU A 43 -6.79 -10.39 10.57
C LEU A 43 -6.88 -9.81 9.15
N ALA A 44 -7.89 -10.21 8.37
CA ALA A 44 -8.13 -9.65 7.05
C ALA A 44 -8.37 -8.13 7.09
N LEU A 45 -9.17 -7.65 8.05
CA LEU A 45 -9.46 -6.22 8.23
C LEU A 45 -8.21 -5.43 8.63
N ILE A 46 -7.41 -5.93 9.56
CA ILE A 46 -6.17 -5.27 9.99
C ILE A 46 -5.19 -5.18 8.82
N LEU A 47 -4.99 -6.28 8.08
CA LEU A 47 -4.10 -6.32 6.92
C LEU A 47 -4.60 -5.39 5.81
N LEU A 48 -5.91 -5.35 5.56
CA LEU A 48 -6.51 -4.45 4.58
C LEU A 48 -6.30 -2.98 4.96
N LEU A 49 -6.52 -2.61 6.22
CA LEU A 49 -6.28 -1.24 6.69
C LEU A 49 -4.80 -0.85 6.55
N ALA A 50 -3.89 -1.75 6.92
CA ALA A 50 -2.45 -1.52 6.75
C ALA A 50 -2.04 -1.39 5.27
N ALA A 51 -2.66 -2.17 4.38
CA ALA A 51 -2.47 -2.07 2.94
C ALA A 51 -2.92 -0.71 2.39
N LEU A 52 -4.12 -0.26 2.78
CA LEU A 52 -4.68 1.03 2.37
C LEU A 52 -3.86 2.20 2.91
N ALA A 53 -3.44 2.15 4.17
CA ALA A 53 -2.56 3.16 4.77
C ALA A 53 -1.22 3.23 4.02
N SER A 54 -0.62 2.08 3.69
CA SER A 54 0.62 2.01 2.91
C SER A 54 0.43 2.60 1.51
N ALA A 55 -0.68 2.28 0.84
CA ALA A 55 -1.00 2.84 -0.48
C ALA A 55 -1.14 4.36 -0.42
N LEU A 56 -1.83 4.89 0.59
CA LEU A 56 -2.02 6.32 0.80
C LEU A 56 -0.68 7.05 1.05
N VAL A 57 0.19 6.49 1.90
CA VAL A 57 1.53 7.06 2.11
C VAL A 57 2.34 7.02 0.81
N GLY A 58 2.24 5.92 0.05
CA GLY A 58 2.89 5.78 -1.26
C GLY A 58 2.41 6.83 -2.26
N THR A 59 1.11 7.06 -2.37
CA THR A 59 0.54 8.09 -3.27
C THR A 59 0.93 9.49 -2.86
N MET A 60 0.84 9.84 -1.57
CA MET A 60 1.28 11.15 -1.07
C MET A 60 2.76 11.39 -1.35
N SER A 61 3.61 10.40 -1.07
CA SER A 61 5.05 10.48 -1.35
C SER A 61 5.31 10.68 -2.85
N ASN A 62 4.59 9.96 -3.71
CA ASN A 62 4.73 10.08 -5.16
C ASN A 62 4.31 11.47 -5.67
N LEU A 63 3.23 12.03 -5.12
CA LEU A 63 2.76 13.37 -5.50
C LEU A 63 3.78 14.44 -5.13
N PHE A 64 4.33 14.37 -3.91
CA PHE A 64 5.39 15.31 -3.50
C PHE A 64 6.64 15.16 -4.34
N GLU A 65 7.08 13.92 -4.64
CA GLU A 65 8.22 13.68 -5.54
C GLU A 65 8.00 14.27 -6.94
N GLN A 66 6.77 14.24 -7.45
CA GLN A 66 6.43 14.83 -8.74
C GLN A 66 6.43 16.36 -8.70
N VAL A 67 5.89 16.97 -7.65
CA VAL A 67 5.89 18.43 -7.45
C VAL A 67 7.32 18.94 -7.34
N ASP A 68 8.15 18.29 -6.53
CA ASP A 68 9.56 18.65 -6.35
C ASP A 68 10.32 18.52 -7.66
N ARG A 69 10.14 17.43 -8.41
CA ARG A 69 10.76 17.23 -9.72
C ARG A 69 10.39 18.33 -10.72
N ARG A 70 9.11 18.70 -10.81
CA ARG A 70 8.64 19.81 -11.67
C ARG A 70 9.26 21.15 -11.26
N SER A 71 9.39 21.39 -9.96
CA SER A 71 10.00 22.62 -9.44
C SER A 71 11.49 22.70 -9.80
N GLU A 72 12.22 21.59 -9.69
CA GLU A 72 13.63 21.50 -10.06
C GLU A 72 13.85 21.68 -11.55
N GLU A 73 13.03 21.04 -12.39
CA GLU A 73 13.09 21.19 -13.85
C GLU A 73 12.92 22.65 -14.27
N THR A 74 11.96 23.36 -13.67
CA THR A 74 11.73 24.80 -13.90
C THR A 74 12.95 25.64 -13.50
N ARG A 75 13.60 25.32 -12.37
CA ARG A 75 14.84 26.00 -11.96
C ARG A 75 16.01 25.70 -12.89
N ARG A 76 16.15 24.45 -13.36
CA ARG A 76 17.21 24.03 -14.28
C ARG A 76 17.05 24.71 -15.66
N THR A 77 15.83 24.80 -16.18
CA THR A 77 15.57 25.50 -17.47
C THR A 77 15.81 26.99 -17.35
N ALA A 78 15.41 27.63 -16.25
CA ALA A 78 15.73 29.03 -15.98
C ALA A 78 17.24 29.30 -15.92
N ARG A 79 18.01 28.40 -15.28
CA ARG A 79 19.49 28.48 -15.25
C ARG A 79 20.11 28.26 -16.64
N LYS A 80 19.62 27.30 -17.43
CA LYS A 80 20.08 27.09 -18.82
C LYS A 80 19.83 28.34 -19.69
N ARG A 81 18.67 28.98 -19.58
CA ARG A 81 18.38 30.24 -20.28
C ARG A 81 19.33 31.38 -19.92
N ARG A 82 19.79 31.45 -18.66
CA ARG A 82 20.74 32.48 -18.20
C ARG A 82 22.19 32.22 -18.63
N ARG A 83 22.58 30.97 -18.90
CA ARG A 83 23.94 30.59 -19.35
C ARG A 83 24.11 30.52 -20.86
N GLY A 84 23.01 30.56 -21.62
CA GLY A 84 23.02 30.55 -23.10
C GLY A 84 23.04 31.94 -23.73
N LYS A 85 23.55 32.95 -23.01
CA LYS A 85 23.83 34.31 -23.48
C LYS A 85 25.26 34.64 -23.10
#